data_AF-S9WFC7-F1
#
_entry.id   AF-S9WFC7-F1
#
_cell.length_a   1.000
_cell.length_b   1.000
_cell.length_c   1.000
_cell.angle_alpha   90.00
_cell.angle_beta   90.00
_cell.angle_gamma   90.00
#
_symmetry.space_group_name_H-M   'P 1'
#
loop_
_entity.id
_entity.type
_entity.pdbx_description
1 polymer ?
#
loop_
_entity_poly.entity_id
_entity_poly.type
_entity_poly.pdbx_seq_one_letter_code
_entity_poly.pdbx_strand_id
1 'polypeptide(L)'
;METKMLGPNGGLVFCMEYLVTEGKRWLVQQLGDYAEDFIIVDMPGQVEVLSSHPAVPAFVNLLQREGYFCTVLYLQDALSTTADGGKFISGCLFSLSSMVYFDCPFINILTKCDLLSEEFKNEALEHFCMCDFEHMDISRLPPRWRRMTSQIGSIVQDYNLVTFRPMDVTNETYLENLCNTIDDTLQVADEAEVEEHEFENL
;
A
#
# COMPACT_ATOMS: atom_id res chain seq x y z
N MET A 1 9.29 -22.43 -17.31
CA MET A 1 10.43 -21.66 -16.75
C MET A 1 11.75 -22.09 -17.36
N GLU A 2 12.06 -23.39 -17.49
CA GLU A 2 13.32 -23.87 -18.10
C GLU A 2 13.51 -23.46 -19.57
N THR A 3 12.43 -23.37 -20.36
CA THR A 3 12.49 -22.97 -21.79
C THR A 3 12.78 -21.49 -22.03
N LYS A 4 12.62 -20.61 -21.02
CA LYS A 4 12.86 -19.16 -21.15
C LYS A 4 14.12 -18.65 -20.44
N MET A 5 14.87 -19.52 -19.76
CA MET A 5 16.10 -19.17 -19.01
C MET A 5 15.94 -17.95 -18.08
N LEU A 6 14.78 -17.82 -17.44
CA LEU A 6 14.51 -16.73 -16.48
C LEU A 6 14.84 -17.18 -15.06
N GLY A 7 15.50 -16.31 -14.29
CA GLY A 7 15.61 -16.46 -12.84
C GLY A 7 14.27 -16.18 -12.12
N PRO A 8 14.18 -16.37 -10.80
CA PRO A 8 12.93 -16.24 -10.04
C PRO A 8 12.21 -14.91 -10.25
N ASN A 9 12.91 -13.78 -10.13
CA ASN A 9 12.33 -12.44 -10.32
C ASN A 9 11.94 -12.19 -11.78
N GLY A 10 12.75 -12.66 -12.74
CA GLY A 10 12.43 -12.56 -14.17
C GLY A 10 11.20 -13.39 -14.54
N GLY A 11 11.01 -14.54 -13.89
CA GLY A 11 9.79 -15.35 -14.03
C GLY A 11 8.54 -14.63 -13.52
N LEU A 12 8.64 -13.95 -12.37
CA LEU A 12 7.54 -13.15 -11.82
C LEU A 12 7.15 -12.00 -12.74
N VAL A 13 8.13 -11.23 -13.22
CA VAL A 13 7.91 -10.14 -14.20
C VAL A 13 7.19 -10.69 -15.43
N PHE A 14 7.72 -11.76 -16.01
CA PHE A 14 7.13 -12.38 -17.20
C PHE A 14 5.68 -12.83 -16.96
N CYS A 15 5.39 -13.42 -15.80
CA CYS A 15 4.03 -13.84 -15.45
C CYS A 15 3.07 -12.65 -15.37
N MET A 16 3.48 -11.55 -14.73
CA MET A 16 2.67 -10.34 -14.62
C MET A 16 2.44 -9.70 -16.00
N GLU A 17 3.49 -9.57 -16.82
CA GLU A 17 3.39 -9.05 -18.19
C GLU A 17 2.45 -9.91 -19.05
N TYR A 18 2.61 -11.24 -18.99
CA TYR A 18 1.74 -12.15 -19.71
C TYR A 18 0.29 -12.03 -19.26
N LEU A 19 0.03 -11.90 -17.95
CA LEU A 19 -1.32 -11.77 -17.40
C LEU A 19 -2.03 -10.52 -17.93
N VAL A 20 -1.34 -9.37 -17.98
CA VAL A 20 -1.95 -8.11 -18.44
C VAL A 20 -2.03 -7.96 -19.96
N THR A 21 -1.28 -8.77 -20.72
CA THR A 21 -1.28 -8.75 -22.20
C THR A 21 -2.14 -9.86 -22.78
N GLU A 22 -1.67 -11.10 -22.70
CA GLU A 22 -2.29 -12.29 -23.30
C GLU A 22 -3.37 -12.89 -22.39
N GLY A 23 -3.15 -12.83 -21.07
CA GLY A 23 -4.00 -13.44 -20.04
C GLY A 23 -5.25 -12.63 -19.67
N LYS A 24 -5.38 -11.39 -20.16
CA LYS A 24 -6.46 -10.47 -19.77
C LYS A 24 -7.84 -11.10 -19.89
N ARG A 25 -8.15 -11.71 -21.03
CA ARG A 25 -9.48 -12.31 -21.28
C ARG A 25 -9.80 -13.42 -20.29
N TRP A 26 -8.82 -14.26 -19.98
CA TRP A 26 -8.99 -15.33 -19.00
C TRP A 26 -9.23 -14.75 -17.60
N LEU A 27 -8.45 -13.73 -17.21
CA LEU A 27 -8.60 -13.08 -15.92
C LEU A 27 -10.01 -12.49 -15.74
N VAL A 28 -10.49 -11.72 -16.71
CA VAL A 28 -11.85 -11.14 -16.67
C VAL A 28 -12.92 -12.22 -16.53
N GLN A 29 -12.77 -13.34 -17.23
CA GLN A 29 -13.70 -14.48 -17.11
C GLN A 29 -13.63 -15.16 -15.74
N GLN A 30 -12.48 -15.13 -15.06
CA GLN A 30 -12.34 -15.66 -13.70
C GLN A 30 -12.85 -14.68 -12.64
N LEU A 31 -12.73 -13.37 -12.89
CA LEU A 31 -13.30 -12.35 -12.04
C LEU A 31 -14.84 -12.44 -12.03
N GLY A 32 -15.49 -12.86 -13.11
CA GLY A 32 -16.93 -13.15 -13.08
C GLY A 32 -17.79 -11.96 -12.61
N ASP A 33 -18.96 -12.24 -12.05
CA ASP A 33 -19.89 -11.21 -11.57
C ASP A 33 -19.89 -11.18 -10.03
N TYR A 34 -18.95 -10.44 -9.43
CA TYR A 34 -18.87 -10.18 -7.98
C TYR A 34 -19.26 -8.73 -7.66
N ALA A 35 -20.50 -8.33 -8.01
CA ALA A 35 -20.93 -6.93 -7.93
C ALA A 35 -20.97 -6.36 -6.49
N GLU A 36 -21.06 -7.21 -5.46
CA GLU A 36 -21.21 -6.78 -4.05
C GLU A 36 -20.11 -7.34 -3.13
N ASP A 37 -19.11 -8.04 -3.66
CA ASP A 37 -18.06 -8.68 -2.86
C ASP A 37 -16.70 -7.99 -3.03
N PHE A 38 -15.89 -8.00 -1.97
CA PHE A 38 -14.49 -7.60 -2.05
C PHE A 38 -13.64 -8.70 -2.68
N ILE A 39 -12.83 -8.32 -3.67
CA ILE A 39 -11.77 -9.17 -4.21
C ILE A 39 -10.44 -8.75 -3.59
N ILE A 40 -9.85 -9.64 -2.79
CA ILE A 40 -8.51 -9.45 -2.24
C ILE A 40 -7.50 -10.13 -3.17
N VAL A 41 -6.61 -9.32 -3.75
CA VAL A 41 -5.53 -9.81 -4.60
C VAL A 41 -4.23 -9.83 -3.81
N ASP A 42 -3.70 -11.03 -3.54
CA ASP A 42 -2.36 -11.17 -2.98
C ASP A 42 -1.30 -11.00 -4.08
N MET A 43 -0.44 -10.01 -3.90
CA MET A 43 0.57 -9.64 -4.89
C MET A 43 1.90 -10.35 -4.61
N PRO A 44 2.73 -10.64 -5.63
CA PRO A 44 4.03 -11.30 -5.41
C PRO A 44 4.91 -10.61 -4.35
N GLY A 45 5.46 -11.34 -3.40
CA GLY A 45 6.20 -10.74 -2.26
C GLY A 45 7.49 -9.97 -2.58
N GLN A 46 7.90 -9.84 -3.85
CA GLN A 46 9.09 -9.09 -4.28
C GLN A 46 8.72 -7.65 -4.58
N VAL A 47 8.69 -6.81 -3.54
CA VAL A 47 8.17 -5.44 -3.62
C VAL A 47 8.91 -4.59 -4.65
N GLU A 48 10.22 -4.74 -4.81
CA GLU A 48 11.02 -3.98 -5.82
C GLU A 48 10.55 -4.22 -7.25
N VAL A 49 10.11 -5.45 -7.54
CA VAL A 49 9.58 -5.83 -8.84
C VAL A 49 8.17 -5.24 -9.03
N LEU A 50 7.40 -5.09 -7.96
CA LEU A 50 6.04 -4.59 -8.06
C LEU A 50 5.92 -3.06 -8.02
N SER A 51 6.82 -2.38 -7.31
CA SER A 51 6.75 -0.93 -7.10
C SER A 51 7.37 -0.10 -8.22
N SER A 52 8.04 -0.75 -9.19
CA SER A 52 8.77 -0.07 -10.26
C SER A 52 8.52 -0.65 -11.66
N HIS A 53 7.78 -1.76 -11.76
CA HIS A 53 7.53 -2.43 -13.04
C HIS A 53 6.13 -2.12 -13.60
N PRO A 54 6.00 -1.75 -14.89
CA PRO A 54 4.73 -1.27 -15.45
C PRO A 54 3.58 -2.27 -15.41
N ALA A 55 3.90 -3.56 -15.33
CA ALA A 55 2.92 -4.64 -15.32
C ALA A 55 1.97 -4.56 -14.12
N VAL A 56 2.40 -4.01 -12.98
CA VAL A 56 1.56 -3.94 -11.77
C VAL A 56 0.53 -2.80 -11.85
N PRO A 57 0.90 -1.54 -12.15
CA PRO A 57 -0.10 -0.52 -12.44
C PRO A 57 -1.00 -0.90 -13.63
N ALA A 58 -0.47 -1.58 -14.65
CA ALA A 58 -1.29 -2.08 -15.77
C ALA A 58 -2.34 -3.10 -15.30
N PHE A 59 -2.03 -3.93 -14.31
CA PHE A 59 -2.98 -4.86 -13.70
C PHE A 59 -4.06 -4.13 -12.89
N VAL A 60 -3.70 -3.12 -12.10
CA VAL A 60 -4.69 -2.31 -11.37
C VAL A 60 -5.59 -1.54 -12.35
N ASN A 61 -5.01 -0.90 -13.36
CA ASN A 61 -5.75 -0.24 -14.44
C ASN A 61 -6.66 -1.20 -15.21
N LEU A 62 -6.27 -2.47 -15.33
CA LEU A 62 -7.11 -3.49 -15.93
C LEU A 62 -8.36 -3.70 -15.07
N LEU A 63 -8.21 -3.92 -13.76
CA LEU A 63 -9.35 -4.10 -12.85
C LEU A 63 -10.28 -2.88 -12.86
N GLN A 64 -9.74 -1.67 -12.79
CA GLN A 64 -10.53 -0.44 -12.87
C GLN A 64 -11.35 -0.33 -14.16
N ARG A 65 -10.78 -0.75 -15.31
CA ARG A 65 -11.51 -0.77 -16.60
C ARG A 65 -12.63 -1.79 -16.67
N GLU A 66 -12.56 -2.85 -15.87
CA GLU A 66 -13.62 -3.84 -15.77
C GLU A 66 -14.67 -3.46 -14.69
N GLY A 67 -14.58 -2.26 -14.13
CA GLY A 67 -15.57 -1.69 -13.21
C GLY A 67 -15.23 -1.82 -11.72
N TYR A 68 -14.03 -2.29 -11.36
CA TYR A 68 -13.66 -2.44 -9.95
C TYR A 68 -13.04 -1.16 -9.38
N PHE A 69 -13.58 -0.69 -8.26
CA PHE A 69 -12.89 0.29 -7.42
C PHE A 69 -11.70 -0.38 -6.74
N CYS A 70 -10.50 0.13 -7.00
CA CYS A 70 -9.26 -0.48 -6.54
C CYS A 70 -8.58 0.41 -5.51
N THR A 71 -8.11 -0.20 -4.42
CA THR A 71 -7.20 0.43 -3.46
C THR A 71 -6.01 -0.49 -3.22
N VAL A 72 -4.83 0.09 -3.03
CA VAL A 72 -3.61 -0.68 -2.74
C VAL A 72 -3.32 -0.59 -1.25
N LEU A 73 -3.24 -1.76 -0.60
CA LEU A 73 -2.78 -1.88 0.78
C LEU A 73 -1.28 -2.15 0.79
N TYR A 74 -0.49 -1.18 1.22
CA TYR A 74 0.96 -1.29 1.26
C TYR A 74 1.46 -1.63 2.66
N LEU A 75 1.89 -2.88 2.82
CA LEU A 75 2.20 -3.47 4.11
C LEU A 75 3.69 -3.34 4.44
N GLN A 76 4.02 -2.54 5.45
CA GLN A 76 5.37 -2.44 6.00
C GLN A 76 5.47 -3.15 7.34
N ASP A 77 6.58 -3.84 7.59
CA ASP A 77 6.86 -4.50 8.87
C ASP A 77 7.23 -3.45 9.93
N ALA A 78 6.44 -3.34 11.00
CA ALA A 78 6.65 -2.33 12.03
C ALA A 78 8.02 -2.49 12.71
N LEU A 79 8.43 -3.70 13.10
CA LEU A 79 9.73 -3.92 13.77
C LEU A 79 10.91 -3.46 12.92
N SER A 80 10.87 -3.77 11.63
CA SER A 80 11.95 -3.37 10.71
C SER A 80 11.96 -1.87 10.47
N THR A 81 10.77 -1.28 10.26
CA THR A 81 10.61 0.10 9.86
C THR A 81 10.89 1.06 11.02
N THR A 82 10.52 0.71 12.26
CA THR A 82 10.70 1.56 13.44
C THR A 82 12.03 1.33 14.18
N ALA A 83 12.88 0.41 13.71
CA ALA A 83 14.15 0.08 14.38
C ALA A 83 15.15 1.26 14.45
N ASP A 84 15.13 2.16 13.47
CA ASP A 84 15.88 3.42 13.46
C ASP A 84 15.28 4.41 12.44
N GLY A 85 15.50 5.72 12.67
CA GLY A 85 14.91 6.77 11.82
C GLY A 85 15.39 6.73 10.36
N GLY A 86 16.56 6.14 10.08
CA GLY A 86 17.06 5.98 8.71
C GLY A 86 16.25 4.96 7.91
N LYS A 87 15.94 3.81 8.51
CA LYS A 87 15.05 2.83 7.92
C LYS A 87 13.64 3.37 7.73
N PHE A 88 13.13 4.09 8.73
CA PHE A 88 11.80 4.68 8.64
C PHE A 88 11.67 5.65 7.46
N ILE A 89 12.62 6.57 7.31
CA ILE A 89 12.64 7.52 6.18
C ILE A 89 12.79 6.81 4.83
N SER A 90 13.60 5.76 4.78
CA SER A 90 13.74 4.94 3.57
C SER A 90 12.40 4.27 3.22
N GLY A 91 11.68 3.76 4.22
CA GLY A 91 10.33 3.22 4.07
C GLY A 91 9.33 4.26 3.55
N CYS A 92 9.32 5.47 4.13
CA CYS A 92 8.46 6.56 3.68
C CYS A 92 8.71 6.95 2.22
N LEU A 93 9.98 7.10 1.83
CA LEU A 93 10.34 7.43 0.45
C LEU A 93 9.96 6.32 -0.53
N PHE A 94 10.09 5.06 -0.11
CA PHE A 94 9.69 3.93 -0.93
C PHE A 94 8.16 3.85 -1.09
N SER A 95 7.42 4.09 -0.01
CA SER A 95 5.97 4.25 -0.04
C SER A 95 5.56 5.37 -1.00
N LEU A 96 6.14 6.57 -0.88
CA LEU A 96 5.88 7.69 -1.81
C LEU A 96 6.15 7.33 -3.27
N SER A 97 7.30 6.70 -3.52
CA SER A 97 7.63 6.28 -4.88
C SER A 97 6.60 5.30 -5.43
N SER A 98 6.08 4.41 -4.58
CA SER A 98 5.03 3.46 -4.97
C SER A 98 3.71 4.20 -5.19
N MET A 99 3.28 5.06 -4.27
CA MET A 99 2.07 5.88 -4.39
C MET A 99 2.02 6.67 -5.70
N VAL A 100 3.15 7.25 -6.13
CA VAL A 100 3.24 7.97 -7.43
C VAL A 100 3.10 7.03 -8.62
N TYR A 101 3.51 5.77 -8.47
CA TYR A 101 3.49 4.78 -9.53
C TYR A 101 2.11 4.14 -9.73
N PHE A 102 1.30 4.08 -8.68
CA PHE A 102 -0.07 3.57 -8.70
C PHE A 102 -1.06 4.73 -8.88
N ASP A 103 -1.90 4.64 -9.91
CA ASP A 103 -2.95 5.64 -10.19
C ASP A 103 -4.27 5.23 -9.52
N CYS A 104 -4.22 4.96 -8.21
CA CYS A 104 -5.38 4.60 -7.40
C CYS A 104 -5.12 4.96 -5.93
N PRO A 105 -6.17 4.97 -5.07
CA PRO A 105 -5.98 5.10 -3.64
C PRO A 105 -4.96 4.10 -3.08
N PHE A 106 -4.17 4.56 -2.12
CA PHE A 106 -3.02 3.82 -1.60
C PHE A 106 -2.94 4.02 -0.07
N ILE A 107 -3.14 2.94 0.67
CA ILE A 107 -3.18 2.95 2.14
C ILE A 107 -1.91 2.28 2.64
N ASN A 108 -1.07 3.04 3.33
CA ASN A 108 0.11 2.49 3.98
C ASN A 108 -0.24 1.92 5.35
N ILE A 109 0.25 0.71 5.65
CA ILE A 109 -0.05 -0.02 6.87
C ILE A 109 1.24 -0.46 7.54
N LEU A 110 1.41 -0.13 8.82
CA LEU A 110 2.44 -0.71 9.66
C LEU A 110 1.89 -2.00 10.29
N THR A 111 2.27 -3.12 9.71
CA THR A 111 1.86 -4.47 10.14
C THR A 111 2.72 -4.99 11.27
N LYS A 112 2.22 -6.05 11.94
CA LYS A 112 2.91 -6.75 13.02
C LYS A 112 3.15 -5.87 14.24
N CYS A 113 2.24 -4.92 14.51
CA CYS A 113 2.32 -4.08 15.69
C CYS A 113 2.22 -4.91 16.98
N ASP A 114 1.63 -6.11 16.94
CA ASP A 114 1.60 -7.07 18.07
C ASP A 114 2.99 -7.40 18.62
N LEU A 115 4.02 -7.35 17.78
CA LEU A 115 5.40 -7.65 18.16
C LEU A 115 6.12 -6.47 18.84
N LEU A 116 5.54 -5.28 18.83
CA LEU A 116 6.08 -4.12 19.52
C LEU A 116 5.78 -4.22 21.03
N SER A 117 6.69 -3.72 21.86
CA SER A 117 6.44 -3.60 23.29
C SER A 117 5.30 -2.61 23.58
N GLU A 118 4.49 -2.88 24.60
CA GLU A 118 3.39 -2.00 25.01
C GLU A 118 3.83 -0.55 25.31
N GLU A 119 5.02 -0.36 25.89
CA GLU A 119 5.62 0.98 26.09
C GLU A 119 5.77 1.72 24.76
N PHE A 120 6.39 1.08 23.76
CA PHE A 120 6.54 1.65 22.42
C PHE A 120 5.20 1.94 21.72
N LYS A 121 4.21 1.03 21.85
CA LYS A 121 2.88 1.25 21.28
C LYS A 121 2.22 2.51 21.83
N ASN A 122 2.36 2.77 23.13
CA ASN A 122 1.73 3.91 23.79
C ASN A 122 2.50 5.23 23.63
N GLU A 123 3.83 5.18 23.51
CA GLU A 123 4.66 6.39 23.53
C GLU A 123 5.18 6.81 22.15
N ALA A 124 5.38 5.87 21.22
CA ALA A 124 6.12 6.14 19.99
C ALA A 124 5.33 5.82 18.71
N LEU A 125 4.49 4.78 18.70
CA LEU A 125 3.85 4.27 17.49
C LEU A 125 3.05 5.34 16.74
N GLU A 126 2.33 6.21 17.44
CA GLU A 126 1.56 7.29 16.82
C GLU A 126 2.46 8.28 16.07
N HIS A 127 3.62 8.65 16.62
CA HIS A 127 4.59 9.49 15.94
C HIS A 127 5.09 8.86 14.64
N PHE A 128 5.32 7.55 14.61
CA PHE A 128 5.65 6.83 13.38
C PHE A 128 4.50 6.81 12.39
N CYS A 129 3.25 6.66 12.86
CA CYS A 129 2.08 6.66 11.99
C CYS A 129 1.82 8.01 11.32
N MET A 130 2.08 9.10 12.06
CA MET A 130 1.94 10.48 11.58
C MET A 130 3.20 11.01 10.88
N CYS A 131 4.24 10.17 10.71
CA CYS A 131 5.54 10.57 10.17
C CYS A 131 6.12 11.81 10.88
N ASP A 132 5.99 11.87 12.20
CA ASP A 132 6.55 12.92 13.03
C ASP A 132 8.05 12.67 13.24
N PHE A 133 8.86 13.29 12.38
CA PHE A 133 10.30 13.05 12.33
C PHE A 133 11.07 13.74 13.47
N GLU A 134 10.44 14.65 14.22
CA GLU A 134 11.09 15.28 15.39
C GLU A 134 11.35 14.25 16.50
N HIS A 135 10.50 13.23 16.58
CA HIS A 135 10.55 12.18 17.59
C HIS A 135 11.42 10.97 17.15
N MET A 136 12.05 11.04 15.98
CA MET A 136 12.82 9.92 15.43
C MET A 136 14.32 10.06 15.68
N ASP A 137 14.91 9.00 16.24
CA ASP A 137 16.35 8.95 16.44
C ASP A 137 17.11 8.70 15.12
N ILE A 138 17.66 9.78 14.57
CA ILE A 138 18.57 9.75 13.41
C ILE A 138 20.06 9.72 13.81
N SER A 139 20.39 9.60 15.10
CA SER A 139 21.78 9.62 15.57
C SER A 139 22.60 8.44 15.03
N ARG A 140 21.94 7.31 14.77
CA ARG A 140 22.54 6.10 14.19
C ARG A 140 23.01 6.29 12.74
N LEU A 141 22.48 7.29 12.04
CA LEU A 141 22.91 7.60 10.68
C LEU A 141 24.29 8.27 10.66
N PRO A 142 25.11 8.02 9.62
CA PRO A 142 26.35 8.76 9.40
C PRO A 142 26.11 10.27 9.39
N PRO A 143 26.98 11.09 10.01
CA PRO A 143 26.78 12.54 10.14
C PRO A 143 26.49 13.26 8.82
N ARG A 144 27.09 12.80 7.71
CA ARG A 144 26.87 13.37 6.37
C ARG A 144 25.41 13.28 5.89
N TRP A 145 24.65 12.29 6.35
CA TRP A 145 23.28 12.04 5.90
C TRP A 145 22.23 12.69 6.79
N ARG A 146 22.54 12.96 8.07
CA ARG A 146 21.57 13.48 9.05
C ARG A 146 20.87 14.76 8.59
N ARG A 147 21.60 15.70 7.99
CA ARG A 147 21.02 16.94 7.46
C ARG A 147 20.04 16.68 6.32
N MET A 148 20.39 15.81 5.38
CA MET A 148 19.52 15.46 4.26
C MET A 148 18.26 14.74 4.76
N THR A 149 18.45 13.72 5.61
CA THR A 149 17.39 12.93 6.23
C THR A 149 16.39 13.82 6.97
N SER A 150 16.87 14.77 7.78
CA SER A 150 16.00 15.71 8.51
C SER A 150 15.21 16.62 7.57
N GLN A 151 15.81 17.12 6.48
CA GLN A 151 15.09 17.96 5.51
C GLN A 151 14.08 17.19 4.68
N ILE A 152 14.38 15.93 4.35
CA ILE A 152 13.40 15.04 3.69
C ILE A 152 12.24 14.78 4.65
N GLY A 153 12.54 14.45 5.90
CA GLY A 153 11.52 14.23 6.93
C GLY A 153 10.60 15.43 7.09
N SER A 154 11.15 16.65 7.21
CA SER A 154 10.33 17.85 7.32
C SER A 154 9.40 18.04 6.11
N ILE A 155 9.86 17.78 4.88
CA ILE A 155 8.98 17.86 3.70
C ILE A 155 7.87 16.81 3.76
N VAL A 156 8.17 15.58 4.14
CA VAL A 156 7.16 14.52 4.24
C VAL A 156 6.10 14.90 5.29
N GLN A 157 6.52 15.44 6.42
CA GLN A 157 5.66 15.88 7.52
C GLN A 157 4.85 17.15 7.16
N ASP A 158 5.50 18.20 6.68
CA ASP A 158 4.90 19.51 6.40
C ASP A 158 3.75 19.42 5.38
N TYR A 159 3.88 18.51 4.41
CA TYR A 159 2.88 18.29 3.37
C TYR A 159 2.02 17.04 3.61
N ASN A 160 2.20 16.35 4.74
CA ASN A 160 1.50 15.11 5.08
C ASN A 160 1.49 14.09 3.92
N LEU A 161 2.66 13.90 3.29
CA LEU A 161 2.75 13.12 2.04
C LEU A 161 2.53 11.62 2.26
N VAL A 162 2.85 11.14 3.46
CA VAL A 162 2.67 9.74 3.87
C VAL A 162 2.13 9.71 5.28
N THR A 163 1.14 8.86 5.50
CA THR A 163 0.70 8.44 6.82
C THR A 163 0.53 6.94 6.84
N PHE A 164 0.72 6.32 8.00
CA PHE A 164 0.50 4.89 8.19
C PHE A 164 -0.70 4.61 9.07
N ARG A 165 -1.40 3.51 8.78
CA ARG A 165 -2.34 2.89 9.70
C ARG A 165 -1.63 1.77 10.47
N PRO A 166 -1.59 1.80 11.81
CA PRO A 166 -1.07 0.69 12.58
C PRO A 166 -1.98 -0.54 12.44
N MET A 167 -1.40 -1.74 12.48
CA MET A 167 -2.15 -2.99 12.41
C MET A 167 -1.56 -4.03 13.37
N ASP A 168 -2.33 -4.32 14.41
CA ASP A 168 -2.14 -5.42 15.34
C ASP A 168 -3.23 -6.47 15.06
N VAL A 169 -2.85 -7.63 14.52
CA VAL A 169 -3.80 -8.68 14.12
C VAL A 169 -4.50 -9.34 15.30
N THR A 170 -3.99 -9.15 16.52
CA THR A 170 -4.60 -9.71 17.74
C THR A 170 -5.73 -8.84 18.28
N ASN A 171 -5.88 -7.62 17.75
CA ASN A 171 -6.88 -6.65 18.19
C ASN A 171 -7.85 -6.29 17.04
N GLU A 172 -9.09 -6.72 17.20
CA GLU A 172 -10.17 -6.57 16.22
C GLU A 172 -10.47 -5.09 15.89
N THR A 173 -10.22 -4.16 16.82
CA THR A 173 -10.47 -2.73 16.59
C THR A 173 -9.58 -2.16 15.48
N TYR A 174 -8.35 -2.65 15.32
CA TYR A 174 -7.49 -2.20 14.20
C TYR A 174 -8.02 -2.70 12.86
N LEU A 175 -8.57 -3.92 12.83
CA LEU A 175 -9.19 -4.47 11.63
C LEU A 175 -10.46 -3.70 11.26
N GLU A 176 -11.33 -3.43 12.23
CA GLU A 176 -12.54 -2.63 12.03
C GLU A 176 -12.23 -1.23 11.50
N ASN A 177 -11.25 -0.55 12.11
CA ASN A 177 -10.80 0.77 11.64
C ASN A 177 -10.21 0.73 10.22
N LEU A 178 -9.49 -0.35 9.85
CA LEU A 178 -8.98 -0.51 8.50
C LEU A 178 -10.12 -0.75 7.51
N CYS A 179 -11.10 -1.60 7.82
CA CYS A 179 -12.27 -1.82 6.99
C CYS A 179 -13.01 -0.51 6.72
N ASN A 180 -13.31 0.26 7.77
CA ASN A 180 -13.93 1.58 7.63
C ASN A 180 -13.09 2.51 6.74
N THR A 181 -11.76 2.50 6.91
CA THR A 181 -10.87 3.30 6.05
C THR A 181 -10.93 2.86 4.59
N ILE A 182 -11.00 1.56 4.32
CA ILE A 182 -11.10 1.00 2.96
C ILE A 182 -12.45 1.39 2.34
N ASP A 183 -13.54 1.27 3.08
CA ASP A 183 -14.89 1.63 2.64
C ASP A 183 -14.96 3.13 2.29
N ASP A 184 -14.48 4.00 3.19
CA ASP A 184 -14.38 5.45 2.97
C ASP A 184 -13.52 5.79 1.74
N THR A 185 -12.43 5.05 1.54
CA THR A 185 -11.47 5.31 0.46
C THR A 185 -12.01 4.90 -0.90
N LEU A 186 -12.76 3.81 -0.96
CA LEU A 186 -13.32 3.31 -2.21
C LEU A 186 -14.61 4.05 -2.60
N GLN A 187 -15.22 4.82 -1.69
CA GLN A 187 -16.44 5.61 -1.92
C GLN A 187 -17.59 4.83 -2.57
N VAL A 188 -17.63 3.51 -2.38
CA VAL A 188 -18.60 2.61 -3.03
C VAL A 188 -20.05 3.00 -2.66
N ALA A 189 -20.27 3.57 -1.48
CA ALA A 189 -21.58 4.03 -1.03
C ALA A 189 -22.05 5.31 -1.74
N ASP A 190 -21.17 6.27 -2.00
CA ASP A 190 -21.56 7.57 -2.56
C ASP A 190 -21.94 7.47 -4.05
N GLU A 191 -21.27 6.61 -4.83
CA GLU A 191 -21.63 6.39 -6.24
C GLU A 191 -22.88 5.51 -6.41
N ALA A 192 -23.11 4.54 -5.51
CA ALA A 192 -24.31 3.72 -5.52
C ALA A 192 -25.59 4.51 -5.20
N GLU A 193 -25.54 5.48 -4.27
CA GLU A 193 -26.67 6.37 -3.97
C GLU A 193 -27.03 7.30 -5.14
N VAL A 194 -26.05 7.71 -5.95
CA VAL A 194 -26.29 8.56 -7.13
C VAL A 194 -26.98 7.77 -8.25
N GLU A 195 -26.58 6.52 -8.49
CA GLU A 195 -27.23 5.66 -9.49
C GLU A 195 -28.69 5.36 -9.11
N GLU A 196 -28.99 4.97 -7.86
CA GLU A 196 -30.38 4.70 -7.42
C GLU A 196 -31.31 5.91 -7.63
N HIS A 197 -30.82 7.12 -7.35
CA HIS A 197 -31.59 8.35 -7.58
C HIS A 197 -31.80 8.71 -9.06
N GLU A 198 -30.93 8.29 -9.99
CA GLU A 198 -31.17 8.46 -11.42
C GLU A 198 -32.24 7.50 -11.95
N PHE A 199 -32.34 6.28 -11.40
CA PHE A 199 -33.37 5.30 -11.78
C PHE A 199 -34.75 5.61 -11.20
N GLU A 200 -34.85 6.27 -10.04
CA GLU A 200 -36.13 6.70 -9.45
C GLU A 200 -36.76 7.92 -10.18
N ASN A 201 -35.99 8.63 -11.00
CA ASN A 201 -36.42 9.83 -11.73
C ASN A 201 -36.78 9.59 -13.21
N LEU A 202 -36.88 8.33 -13.64
CA LEU A 202 -37.32 7.89 -14.99
C LEU A 202 -38.70 7.22 -14.96
#